data_AF-A0A2D6HDK3-F1
#
_entry.id   AF-A0A2D6HDK3-F1
#
_cell.length_a   1.000
_cell.length_b   1.000
_cell.length_c   1.000
_cell.angle_alpha   90.00
_cell.angle_beta   90.00
_cell.angle_gamma   90.00
#
_symmetry.space_group_name_H-M   'P 1'
#
loop_
_entity.id
_entity.type
_entity.pdbx_description
1 polymer ?
#
loop_
_entity_poly.entity_id
_entity_poly.type
_entity_poly.pdbx_seq_one_letter_code
_entity_poly.pdbx_strand_id
1 'polypeptide(L)' 'FFVVGQFRPGAHQPVWFSQPKMIFDTQFVGVFPLYKKWLSMYASFTHYKGQRILWYSDRKIFVLGRYITDEMLAGMTVPD' A
#
# COMPACT_ATOMS: atom_id res chain seq x y z
N PHE A 1 1.29 -5.17 3.02
CA PHE A 1 0.62 -4.52 4.17
C PHE A 1 0.71 -3.01 4.01
N PHE A 2 -0.27 -2.28 4.52
CA PHE A 2 -0.32 -0.81 4.57
C PHE A 2 -0.44 -0.35 6.02
N VAL A 3 0.08 0.85 6.29
CA VAL A 3 -0.12 1.59 7.55
C VAL A 3 -0.54 3.02 7.21
N VAL A 4 -1.42 3.61 8.02
CA VAL A 4 -1.72 5.05 7.94
C VAL A 4 -0.81 5.76 8.92
N GLY A 5 -0.15 6.82 8.46
CA GLY A 5 0.72 7.66 9.28
C GLY A 5 0.01 8.96 9.69
N GLN A 6 0.18 9.37 10.95
CA GLN A 6 -0.19 10.70 11.41
C GLN A 6 1.07 11.46 11.82
N PHE A 7 1.21 12.68 11.30
CA PHE A 7 2.29 13.59 11.67
C PHE A 7 1.97 14.30 12.99
N ARG A 8 2.93 14.32 13.90
CA ARG A 8 2.87 14.91 15.25
C ARG A 8 4.10 15.79 15.47
N PRO A 9 3.99 17.12 15.32
CA PRO A 9 5.14 18.01 15.26
C PRO A 9 5.96 18.08 16.56
N GLY A 10 5.35 17.76 17.72
CA GLY A 10 6.02 17.78 19.03
C GLY A 10 6.57 16.43 19.49
N ALA A 11 6.35 15.35 18.74
CA ALA A 11 6.79 14.02 19.15
C ALA A 11 8.26 13.77 18.77
N HIS A 12 9.00 13.03 19.61
CA HIS A 12 10.38 12.62 19.31
C HIS A 12 10.47 11.82 18.00
N GLN A 13 9.52 10.91 17.79
CA GLN A 13 9.25 10.27 16.49
C GLN A 13 8.03 10.97 15.86
N PRO A 14 8.19 11.84 14.86
CA PRO A 14 7.10 12.71 14.40
C PRO A 14 6.02 12.02 13.57
N VAL A 15 6.24 10.78 13.13
CA VAL A 15 5.23 10.03 12.36
C VAL A 15 4.88 8.76 13.13
N TRP A 16 3.61 8.67 13.51
CA TRP A 16 3.06 7.54 14.24
C TRP A 16 2.18 6.75 13.29
N PHE A 17 2.16 5.43 13.45
CA PHE A 17 1.52 4.53 12.49
C PHE A 17 0.37 3.77 13.13
N SER A 18 -0.67 3.51 12.34
CA SER A 18 -1.70 2.55 12.69
C SER A 18 -1.13 1.13 12.74
N GLN A 19 -1.92 0.19 13.26
CA GLN A 19 -1.63 -1.23 13.03
C GLN A 19 -1.62 -1.55 11.52
N PRO A 20 -0.76 -2.48 11.07
CA PRO A 20 -0.68 -2.82 9.66
C PRO A 20 -1.92 -3.60 9.20
N LYS A 21 -2.45 -3.23 8.02
CA LYS A 21 -3.58 -3.90 7.37
C LYS A 21 -3.11 -4.57 6.08
N MET A 22 -3.46 -5.84 5.87
CA MET A 22 -3.25 -6.48 4.57
C MET A 22 -4.32 -5.97 3.59
N ILE A 23 -3.90 -5.29 2.53
CA ILE A 23 -4.82 -4.75 1.52
C ILE A 23 -4.74 -5.48 0.16
N PHE A 24 -3.62 -6.15 -0.13
CA PHE A 24 -3.48 -7.10 -1.23
C PHE A 24 -2.27 -8.02 -1.02
N ASP A 25 -2.35 -9.16 -1.70
CA ASP A 25 -1.29 -10.14 -1.94
C ASP A 25 -1.56 -10.80 -3.30
N THR A 26 -0.54 -11.41 -3.88
CA THR A 26 -0.61 -12.31 -5.03
C THR A 26 -1.31 -13.64 -4.73
N GLN A 27 -1.63 -13.92 -3.46
CA GLN A 27 -2.21 -15.18 -2.99
C GLN A 27 -1.38 -16.40 -3.39
N PHE A 28 -0.08 -16.21 -3.57
CA PHE A 28 0.85 -17.21 -4.07
C PHE A 28 0.52 -17.76 -5.48
N VAL A 29 -0.33 -17.06 -6.24
CA VAL A 29 -0.70 -17.43 -7.61
C VAL A 29 0.36 -16.90 -8.57
N GLY A 30 0.95 -17.77 -9.38
CA GLY A 30 1.86 -17.40 -10.47
C GLY A 30 1.12 -17.25 -11.80
N VAL A 31 1.66 -16.43 -12.72
CA VAL A 31 1.09 -16.22 -14.06
C VAL A 31 2.14 -16.49 -15.13
N PHE A 32 1.75 -17.13 -16.23
CA PHE A 32 2.60 -17.34 -17.42
C PHE A 32 3.18 -16.00 -17.91
N PRO A 33 4.44 -15.94 -18.40
CA PRO A 33 5.34 -17.06 -18.68
C PRO A 33 6.26 -17.45 -17.52
N LEU A 34 6.55 -16.54 -16.60
CA LEU A 34 7.59 -16.75 -15.58
C LEU A 34 7.06 -17.38 -14.29
N TYR A 35 5.73 -17.45 -14.11
CA TYR A 35 5.06 -17.95 -12.91
C TYR A 35 5.58 -17.33 -11.60
N LYS A 36 6.08 -16.09 -11.68
CA LYS A 36 6.55 -15.34 -10.52
C LYS A 36 5.36 -15.02 -9.61
N LYS A 37 5.62 -15.06 -8.29
CA LYS A 37 4.66 -14.78 -7.22
C LYS A 37 5.06 -13.55 -6.39
N TRP A 38 6.08 -12.84 -6.86
CA TRP A 38 6.75 -11.79 -6.11
C TRP A 38 6.08 -10.45 -6.38
N LEU A 39 5.80 -9.68 -5.33
CA LEU A 39 5.56 -8.25 -5.45
C LEU A 39 6.90 -7.52 -5.39
N SER A 40 7.07 -6.52 -6.26
CA SER A 40 8.24 -5.64 -6.18
C SER A 40 7.90 -4.42 -5.34
N MET A 41 8.72 -4.14 -4.34
CA MET A 41 8.53 -3.03 -3.39
C MET A 41 8.94 -1.66 -3.97
N TYR A 42 9.32 -1.58 -5.25
CA TYR A 42 9.45 -0.31 -5.98
C TYR A 42 8.08 0.24 -6.31
N ALA A 43 7.34 0.63 -5.27
CA ALA A 43 6.03 1.22 -5.40
C ALA A 43 6.12 2.75 -5.39
N SER A 44 5.18 3.40 -6.05
CA SER A 44 4.96 4.84 -5.92
C SER A 44 3.51 5.11 -5.56
N PHE A 45 3.27 6.25 -4.91
CA PHE A 45 1.94 6.62 -4.45
C PHE A 45 1.61 8.01 -4.98
N THR A 46 0.52 8.12 -5.73
CA THR A 46 0.08 9.37 -6.34
C THR A 46 -1.26 9.80 -5.75
N HIS A 47 -1.36 11.07 -5.37
CA HIS A 47 -2.64 11.74 -5.17
C HIS A 47 -2.95 12.61 -6.39
N TYR A 48 -4.07 12.35 -7.07
CA TYR A 48 -4.51 13.13 -8.22
C TYR A 48 -6.03 13.21 -8.27
N LYS A 49 -6.58 14.43 -8.39
CA LYS A 49 -8.03 14.69 -8.46
C LYS A 49 -8.84 13.97 -7.36
N GLY A 50 -8.34 13.99 -6.13
CA GLY A 50 -8.99 13.33 -4.98
C GLY A 50 -8.84 11.81 -4.94
N GLN A 51 -8.17 11.20 -5.93
CA GLN A 51 -7.91 9.77 -5.96
C GLN A 51 -6.49 9.45 -5.49
N ARG A 52 -6.35 8.31 -4.82
CA ARG A 52 -5.07 7.79 -4.33
C ARG A 52 -4.75 6.54 -5.12
N ILE A 53 -3.60 6.52 -5.78
CA ILE A 53 -3.19 5.41 -6.65
C ILE A 53 -1.85 4.89 -6.17
N LEU A 54 -1.83 3.60 -5.83
CA LEU A 54 -0.62 2.84 -5.59
C LEU A 54 -0.18 2.20 -6.91
N TRP A 55 1.00 2.58 -7.39
CA TRP A 55 1.66 1.93 -8.51
C TRP A 55 2.62 0.87 -7.99
N TYR A 56 2.56 -0.33 -8.56
CA TYR A 56 3.43 -1.44 -8.15
C TYR A 56 3.67 -2.42 -9.30
N SER A 57 4.77 -3.15 -9.23
CA SER A 57 5.02 -4.26 -10.16
C SER A 57 4.40 -5.54 -9.61
N ASP A 58 3.34 -6.02 -10.27
CA ASP A 58 2.70 -7.29 -9.97
C ASP A 58 3.45 -8.44 -10.66
N ARG A 59 3.86 -9.44 -9.88
CA ARG A 59 4.60 -10.64 -10.33
C ARG A 59 5.89 -10.31 -11.10
N LYS A 60 6.39 -9.07 -10.99
CA LYS A 60 7.50 -8.51 -11.81
C LYS A 60 7.26 -8.63 -13.32
N ILE A 61 6.00 -8.64 -13.76
CA ILE A 61 5.59 -8.73 -15.17
C ILE A 61 4.71 -7.53 -15.55
N PHE A 62 3.82 -7.13 -14.65
CA PHE A 62 2.85 -6.05 -14.90
C PHE A 62 3.16 -4.84 -14.05
N VAL A 63 2.99 -3.64 -14.61
CA VAL A 63 2.92 -2.40 -13.84
C VAL A 63 1.44 -2.06 -13.69
N LEU A 64 0.94 -2.10 -12.45
CA LEU A 64 -0.47 -1.87 -12.15
C LEU A 64 -0.63 -0.63 -11.28
N GLY A 65 -1.73 0.09 -11.50
CA GLY A 65 -2.20 1.16 -10.64
C GLY A 65 -3.44 0.69 -9.88
N ARG A 66 -3.39 0.73 -8.55
CA ARG A 66 -4.52 0.35 -7.68
C ARG A 66 -5.04 1.56 -6.95
N TYR A 67 -6.34 1.81 -7.09
CA TYR A 67 -7.02 2.82 -6.29
C TYR A 67 -7.06 2.39 -4.82
N ILE A 68 -6.62 3.29 -3.94
CA ILE A 68 -6.70 3.11 -2.49
C ILE A 68 -7.86 3.97 -1.99
N THR A 69 -8.99 3.32 -1.74
CA THR A 69 -10.25 3.94 -1.31
C THR A 69 -10.29 4.18 0.19
N ASP A 70 -11.20 5.03 0.66
CA ASP A 70 -11.38 5.26 2.11
C ASP A 70 -11.84 3.99 2.83
N GLU A 71 -12.67 3.18 2.17
CA GLU A 71 -13.10 1.87 2.68
C GLU A 71 -11.91 0.93 2.94
N MET A 72 -10.92 0.91 2.05
CA MET A 72 -9.71 0.12 2.26
C MET A 72 -8.92 0.60 3.49
N LEU A 73 -8.94 1.90 3.77
CA LEU A 73 -8.25 2.51 4.92
C LEU A 73 -9.10 2.56 6.20
N ALA A 74 -10.39 2.21 6.13
CA ALA A 74 -11.28 2.23 7.26
C ALA A 74 -10.75 1.35 8.40
N GLY A 75 -10.83 1.88 9.62
CA GLY A 75 -10.36 1.25 10.86
C GLY A 75 -8.85 1.34 11.10
N MET A 76 -8.07 1.96 10.20
CA MET A 76 -6.64 2.16 10.39
C MET A 76 -6.36 3.42 11.23
N THR A 77 -6.60 3.31 12.54
CA THR A 77 -6.40 4.42 13.50
C THR A 77 -4.98 4.43 14.04
N VAL A 78 -4.38 5.61 14.13
CA VAL A 78 -3.09 5.82 14.80
C VAL A 78 -3.36 5.95 16.30
N PRO A 79 -2.64 5.23 17.18
CA PRO A 79 -2.84 5.30 18.63
C PRO A 79 -2.47 6.69 19.17
N ASP A 80 -3.18 7.13 20.22
CA ASP A 80 -2.93 8.39 20.93
C ASP A 80 -1.57 8.41 21.65
#